data_AF-A0A7C2RYT5-F1
#
_entry.id   AF-A0A7C2RYT5-F1
#
_cell.length_a   1.000
_cell.length_b   1.000
_cell.length_c   1.000
_cell.angle_alpha   90.00
_cell.angle_beta   90.00
_cell.angle_gamma   90.00
#
_symmetry.space_group_name_H-M   'P 1'
#
loop_
_entity.id
_entity.type
_entity.pdbx_description
1 polymer ?
#
loop_
_entity_poly.entity_id
_entity_poly.type
_entity_poly.pdbx_seq_one_letter_code
_entity_poly.pdbx_strand_id
1 'polypeptide(L)'
;MLCSCWRARERPEYNARLIGSASAKGTMRPSAHILIGLPGSGKSTLARRLAELYTPASIVSSDEIRKHLYGDEAIQGEAARVFRFARSNLLAAVRAGRNVIYDATNINPRFRRLTLHELRENGARWIIGYWLDVPLPICQQRNRDRHRIVPDAVLLRMVEELRRSPPSFHEGFDELVITGEAVQICVDAEGR
;
A
#
# COMPACT_ATOMS: atom_id res chain seq x y z
N MET A 1 2.61 -13.26 23.11
CA MET A 1 3.03 -14.31 22.16
C MET A 1 3.52 -13.63 20.89
N LEU A 2 4.83 -13.58 20.69
CA LEU A 2 5.49 -12.94 19.56
C LEU A 2 5.50 -13.93 18.37
N CYS A 3 5.11 -13.46 17.18
CA CYS A 3 5.12 -14.25 15.95
C CYS A 3 6.57 -14.65 15.60
N SER A 4 6.83 -15.95 15.52
CA SER A 4 8.16 -16.57 15.56
C SER A 4 8.93 -16.62 14.24
N CYS A 5 8.76 -15.65 13.33
CA CYS A 5 9.49 -15.60 12.04
C CYS A 5 10.56 -14.50 11.95
N TRP A 6 10.89 -13.84 13.06
CA TRP A 6 11.90 -12.77 13.12
C TRP A 6 13.33 -13.35 13.21
N ARG A 7 13.90 -13.76 12.07
CA ARG A 7 15.37 -13.86 11.81
C ARG A 7 15.65 -14.40 10.40
N ALA A 8 16.05 -13.54 9.46
CA ALA A 8 16.84 -13.91 8.28
C ALA A 8 17.46 -12.62 7.71
N ARG A 9 18.75 -12.35 7.95
CA ARG A 9 19.91 -12.73 7.12
C ARG A 9 19.73 -12.34 5.65
N GLU A 10 20.47 -11.29 5.29
CA GLU A 10 20.71 -10.75 3.95
C GLU A 10 21.03 -11.88 2.96
N ARG A 11 20.28 -11.96 1.85
CA ARG A 11 20.61 -12.83 0.71
C ARG A 11 20.92 -11.97 -0.52
N PRO A 12 22.15 -11.98 -1.06
CA PRO A 12 22.57 -11.17 -2.22
C PRO A 12 21.94 -11.56 -3.57
N GLU A 13 21.11 -12.60 -3.61
CA GLU A 13 20.73 -13.31 -4.83
C GLU A 13 19.49 -12.72 -5.53
N TYR A 14 18.84 -11.73 -4.91
CA TYR A 14 17.55 -11.18 -5.38
C TYR A 14 17.68 -10.14 -6.51
N ASN A 15 18.87 -9.60 -6.77
CA ASN A 15 19.07 -8.54 -7.76
C ASN A 15 19.07 -8.99 -9.23
N ALA A 16 18.93 -10.29 -9.54
CA ALA A 16 19.19 -10.80 -10.89
C ALA A 16 17.98 -11.39 -11.66
N ARG A 17 16.76 -11.44 -11.10
CA ARG A 17 15.61 -12.11 -11.76
C ARG A 17 14.54 -11.19 -12.38
N LEU A 18 14.77 -9.88 -12.46
CA LEU A 18 13.79 -8.93 -13.04
C LEU A 18 13.89 -8.74 -14.56
N ILE A 19 14.71 -9.50 -15.28
CA ILE A 19 14.79 -9.42 -16.75
C ILE A 19 14.59 -10.80 -17.36
N GLY A 20 13.40 -11.35 -17.15
CA GLY A 20 12.92 -12.53 -17.87
C GLY A 20 12.45 -12.14 -19.28
N SER A 21 13.09 -12.73 -20.28
CA SER A 21 12.88 -12.60 -21.72
C SER A 21 11.42 -12.46 -22.16
N ALA A 22 11.15 -11.43 -22.95
CA ALA A 22 9.90 -11.25 -23.68
C ALA A 22 9.67 -12.38 -24.68
N SER A 23 8.53 -13.09 -24.57
CA SER A 23 7.91 -13.76 -25.71
C SER A 23 6.42 -14.04 -25.48
N ALA A 24 5.67 -13.98 -26.59
CA ALA A 24 4.24 -14.16 -26.83
C ALA A 24 3.30 -13.03 -26.36
N LYS A 25 2.48 -12.50 -27.29
CA LYS A 25 1.43 -11.49 -27.11
C LYS A 25 0.37 -11.97 -26.09
N GLY A 26 0.67 -11.86 -24.80
CA GLY A 26 -0.29 -11.93 -23.70
C GLY A 26 -0.50 -10.53 -23.15
N THR A 27 -1.76 -10.15 -22.92
CA THR A 27 -2.06 -8.91 -22.19
C THR A 27 -1.39 -8.98 -20.81
N MET A 28 -0.38 -8.14 -20.60
CA MET A 28 0.27 -7.99 -19.29
C MET A 28 -0.81 -7.65 -18.27
N ARG A 29 -1.09 -8.59 -17.36
CA ARG A 29 -2.07 -8.38 -16.29
C ARG A 29 -1.49 -7.38 -15.28
N PRO A 30 -2.24 -6.36 -14.84
CA PRO A 30 -1.70 -5.32 -13.97
C PRO A 30 -1.20 -5.83 -12.62
N SER A 31 -0.23 -5.13 -12.06
CA SER A 31 0.13 -5.22 -10.64
C SER A 31 -0.61 -4.19 -9.80
N ALA A 32 -0.86 -4.53 -8.54
CA ALA A 32 -1.41 -3.63 -7.54
C ALA A 32 -0.41 -3.41 -6.40
N HIS A 33 -0.17 -2.14 -6.07
CA HIS A 33 0.81 -1.71 -5.08
C HIS A 33 0.06 -0.99 -3.95
N ILE A 34 0.04 -1.58 -2.75
CA ILE A 34 -0.78 -1.14 -1.63
C ILE A 34 0.12 -0.52 -0.57
N LEU A 35 0.03 0.79 -0.37
CA LEU A 35 0.85 1.48 0.63
C LEU A 35 0.19 1.39 2.00
N ILE A 36 0.96 1.10 3.04
CA ILE A 36 0.47 0.90 4.40
C ILE A 36 1.37 1.67 5.36
N GLY A 37 0.76 2.44 6.27
CA GLY A 37 1.51 3.17 7.29
C GLY A 37 0.90 4.50 7.69
N LEU A 38 1.48 5.11 8.71
CA LEU A 38 0.97 6.34 9.33
C LEU A 38 1.05 7.56 8.40
N PRO A 39 0.17 8.55 8.54
CA PRO A 39 0.44 9.91 8.05
C PRO A 39 1.87 10.35 8.43
N GLY A 40 2.62 10.93 7.48
CA GLY A 40 4.03 11.30 7.72
C GLY A 40 5.05 10.17 7.47
N SER A 41 4.63 8.93 7.22
CA SER A 41 5.58 7.83 6.97
C SER A 41 6.29 7.88 5.61
N GLY A 42 5.81 8.71 4.66
CA GLY A 42 6.43 8.87 3.34
C GLY A 42 5.73 8.14 2.18
N LYS A 43 4.56 7.54 2.41
CA LYS A 43 3.79 6.78 1.40
C LYS A 43 3.63 7.52 0.08
N SER A 44 3.14 8.75 0.08
CA SER A 44 2.93 9.53 -1.16
C SER A 44 4.22 9.80 -1.94
N THR A 45 5.37 9.81 -1.26
CA THR A 45 6.68 9.90 -1.94
C THR A 45 7.05 8.58 -2.60
N LEU A 46 6.84 7.46 -1.92
CA LEU A 46 7.00 6.14 -2.51
C LEU A 46 6.01 5.91 -3.66
N ALA A 47 4.76 6.38 -3.54
CA ALA A 47 3.72 6.24 -4.56
C ALA A 47 4.16 6.80 -5.92
N ARG A 48 4.77 8.00 -5.92
CA ARG A 48 5.29 8.66 -7.12
C ARG A 48 6.41 7.85 -7.76
N ARG A 49 7.37 7.38 -6.96
CA ARG A 49 8.46 6.52 -7.46
C ARG A 49 7.96 5.21 -8.06
N LEU A 50 6.97 4.58 -7.40
CA LEU A 50 6.34 3.37 -7.94
C LEU A 50 5.61 3.64 -9.24
N ALA A 51 4.92 4.78 -9.38
CA ALA A 51 4.24 5.13 -10.63
C ALA A 51 5.21 5.33 -11.81
N GLU A 52 6.40 5.87 -11.55
CA GLU A 52 7.47 5.97 -12.55
C GLU A 52 7.97 4.59 -12.98
N LEU A 53 8.21 3.70 -12.01
CA LEU A 53 8.72 2.35 -12.24
C LEU A 53 7.72 1.42 -12.96
N TYR A 54 6.43 1.53 -12.64
CA TYR A 54 5.37 0.62 -13.11
C TYR A 54 4.46 1.26 -14.17
N THR A 55 5.04 1.85 -15.20
CA THR A 55 4.27 2.53 -16.28
C THR A 55 3.61 1.52 -17.24
N PRO A 56 2.32 1.68 -17.63
CA PRO A 56 1.38 2.72 -17.17
C PRO A 56 0.80 2.41 -15.80
N ALA A 57 0.85 3.42 -14.91
CA ALA A 57 0.31 3.35 -13.56
C ALA A 57 -0.78 4.39 -13.30
N SER A 58 -1.67 4.11 -12.35
CA SER A 58 -2.64 5.04 -11.78
C SER A 58 -2.45 5.10 -10.26
N ILE A 59 -2.10 6.27 -9.74
CA ILE A 59 -2.11 6.52 -8.29
C ILE A 59 -3.54 6.86 -7.87
N VAL A 60 -4.07 6.10 -6.92
CA VAL A 60 -5.35 6.39 -6.25
C VAL A 60 -5.03 6.83 -4.83
N SER A 61 -5.15 8.13 -4.56
CA SER A 61 -4.84 8.72 -3.24
C SER A 61 -6.12 9.04 -2.48
N SER A 62 -6.19 8.63 -1.20
CA SER A 62 -7.33 9.00 -0.36
C SER A 62 -7.38 10.50 -0.04
N ASP A 63 -6.23 11.19 -0.01
CA ASP A 63 -6.16 12.64 0.22
C ASP A 63 -6.70 13.40 -1.01
N GLU A 64 -6.29 13.01 -2.24
CA GLU A 64 -6.84 13.58 -3.48
C GLU A 64 -8.34 13.32 -3.64
N ILE A 65 -8.82 12.15 -3.21
CA ILE A 65 -10.25 11.85 -3.22
C ILE A 65 -11.01 12.74 -2.22
N ARG A 66 -10.47 13.01 -1.04
CA ARG A 66 -11.10 13.97 -0.10
C ARG A 66 -11.18 15.35 -0.70
N LYS A 67 -10.08 15.82 -1.30
CA LYS A 67 -10.05 17.10 -2.02
C LYS A 67 -11.09 17.16 -3.13
N HIS A 68 -11.24 16.10 -3.91
CA HIS A 68 -12.26 16.02 -4.96
C HIS A 68 -13.69 16.04 -4.41
N LEU A 69 -13.97 15.28 -3.35
CA LEU A 69 -15.32 15.14 -2.80
C LEU A 69 -15.76 16.32 -1.92
N TYR A 70 -14.81 17.00 -1.28
CA TYR A 70 -15.09 17.99 -0.24
C TYR A 70 -14.45 19.36 -0.50
N GLY A 71 -13.69 19.52 -1.58
CA GLY A 71 -12.96 20.74 -1.91
C GLY A 71 -11.61 20.89 -1.18
N ASP A 72 -11.41 20.16 -0.09
CA ASP A 72 -10.18 20.19 0.72
C ASP A 72 -9.88 18.78 1.27
N GLU A 73 -8.61 18.37 1.20
CA GLU A 73 -8.14 17.11 1.78
C GLU A 73 -8.20 17.10 3.30
N ALA A 74 -8.13 18.28 3.95
CA ALA A 74 -8.17 18.42 5.41
C ALA A 74 -9.52 17.99 6.00
N ILE A 75 -10.59 18.07 5.20
CA ILE A 75 -11.92 17.62 5.57
C ILE A 75 -11.91 16.09 5.62
N GLN A 76 -12.06 15.51 6.83
CA GLN A 76 -12.06 14.06 7.01
C GLN A 76 -13.14 13.37 6.17
N GLY A 77 -14.32 14.00 6.12
CA GLY A 77 -15.49 13.49 5.41
C GLY A 77 -15.98 12.13 5.94
N GLU A 78 -16.75 11.44 5.11
CA GLU A 78 -17.22 10.09 5.39
C GLU A 78 -16.18 9.07 4.92
N ALA A 79 -15.50 8.41 5.86
CA ALA A 79 -14.47 7.42 5.55
C ALA A 79 -14.97 6.32 4.61
N ALA A 80 -16.21 5.85 4.79
CA ALA A 80 -16.83 4.85 3.92
C ALA A 80 -17.03 5.36 2.48
N ARG A 81 -17.35 6.64 2.30
CA ARG A 81 -17.52 7.26 0.98
C ARG A 81 -16.19 7.40 0.25
N VAL A 82 -15.15 7.88 0.94
CA VAL A 82 -13.79 7.96 0.41
C VAL A 82 -13.27 6.57 0.01
N PHE A 83 -13.48 5.57 0.88
CA PHE A 83 -13.10 4.18 0.60
C PHE A 83 -13.81 3.61 -0.63
N ARG A 84 -15.14 3.79 -0.75
CA ARG A 84 -15.91 3.34 -1.92
C ARG A 84 -15.39 3.98 -3.21
N PHE A 85 -15.08 5.28 -3.18
CA PHE A 85 -14.56 5.99 -4.35
C PHE A 85 -13.16 5.50 -4.74
N ALA A 86 -12.27 5.32 -3.76
CA ALA A 86 -10.93 4.77 -4.00
C ALA A 86 -11.01 3.37 -4.62
N ARG A 87 -11.82 2.49 -4.03
CA ARG A 87 -12.09 1.14 -4.52
C ARG A 87 -12.58 1.16 -5.97
N SER A 88 -13.58 1.97 -6.30
CA SER A 88 -14.09 2.06 -7.67
C SER A 88 -13.01 2.49 -8.67
N ASN A 89 -12.17 3.47 -8.31
CA ASN A 89 -11.08 3.94 -9.18
C ASN A 89 -9.98 2.90 -9.37
N LEU A 90 -9.62 2.17 -8.30
CA LEU A 90 -8.67 1.08 -8.37
C LEU A 90 -9.17 -0.01 -9.34
N LEU A 91 -10.40 -0.46 -9.18
CA LEU A 91 -10.97 -1.51 -10.03
C LEU A 91 -11.11 -1.05 -11.49
N ALA A 92 -11.50 0.20 -11.73
CA ALA A 92 -11.57 0.76 -13.07
C ALA A 92 -10.19 0.78 -13.76
N ALA A 93 -9.14 1.18 -13.04
CA ALA A 93 -7.79 1.22 -13.57
C ALA A 93 -7.22 -0.17 -13.88
N VAL A 94 -7.43 -1.15 -12.98
CA VAL A 94 -7.02 -2.55 -13.22
C VAL A 94 -7.75 -3.14 -14.43
N ARG A 95 -9.07 -2.94 -14.55
CA ARG A 95 -9.85 -3.40 -15.72
C ARG A 95 -9.40 -2.75 -17.03
N ALA A 96 -8.86 -1.53 -16.95
CA ALA A 96 -8.24 -0.84 -18.08
C ALA A 96 -6.80 -1.30 -18.39
N GLY A 97 -6.29 -2.33 -17.71
CA GLY A 97 -4.94 -2.85 -17.93
C GLY A 97 -3.82 -1.98 -17.37
N ARG A 98 -4.12 -1.08 -16.41
CA ARG A 98 -3.11 -0.21 -15.78
C ARG A 98 -2.71 -0.74 -14.40
N ASN A 99 -1.42 -0.63 -14.09
CA ASN A 99 -0.94 -0.87 -12.73
C ASN A 99 -1.58 0.15 -11.78
N VAL A 100 -1.81 -0.24 -10.53
CA VAL A 100 -2.44 0.65 -9.55
C VAL A 100 -1.57 0.83 -8.32
N ILE A 101 -1.47 2.06 -7.83
CA ILE A 101 -0.84 2.39 -6.57
C ILE A 101 -1.90 2.97 -5.65
N TYR A 102 -2.21 2.28 -4.56
CA TYR A 102 -3.17 2.76 -3.56
C TYR A 102 -2.46 3.51 -2.44
N ASP A 103 -2.45 4.84 -2.53
CA ASP A 103 -1.88 5.74 -1.52
C ASP A 103 -2.92 6.12 -0.46
N ALA A 104 -3.01 5.29 0.56
CA ALA A 104 -3.83 5.52 1.74
C ALA A 104 -3.08 5.01 2.98
N THR A 105 -3.62 5.26 4.17
CA THR A 105 -3.01 4.73 5.40
C THR A 105 -3.17 3.21 5.52
N ASN A 106 -4.25 2.66 4.94
CA ASN A 106 -4.56 1.23 4.90
C ASN A 106 -4.42 0.52 6.25
N ILE A 107 -4.83 1.20 7.34
CA ILE A 107 -4.72 0.70 8.72
C ILE A 107 -5.72 -0.42 9.01
N ASN A 108 -6.94 -0.32 8.48
CA ASN A 108 -8.02 -1.25 8.78
C ASN A 108 -7.86 -2.57 7.99
N PRO A 109 -7.64 -3.71 8.67
CA PRO A 109 -7.45 -5.00 8.00
C PRO A 109 -8.68 -5.47 7.20
N ARG A 110 -9.90 -5.11 7.63
CA ARG A 110 -11.12 -5.47 6.88
C ARG A 110 -11.15 -4.78 5.52
N PHE A 111 -10.79 -3.51 5.47
CA PHE A 111 -10.74 -2.75 4.22
C PHE A 111 -9.59 -3.20 3.33
N ARG A 112 -8.40 -3.49 3.90
CA ARG A 112 -7.30 -4.08 3.15
C ARG A 112 -7.72 -5.38 2.47
N ARG A 113 -8.19 -6.38 3.23
CA ARG A 113 -8.63 -7.68 2.69
C ARG A 113 -9.67 -7.54 1.58
N LEU A 114 -10.67 -6.70 1.80
CA LEU A 114 -11.71 -6.45 0.79
C LEU A 114 -11.09 -5.89 -0.50
N THR A 115 -10.22 -4.88 -0.39
CA THR A 115 -9.53 -4.30 -1.53
C THR A 115 -8.65 -5.32 -2.25
N LEU A 116 -7.87 -6.15 -1.54
CA LEU A 116 -6.99 -7.13 -2.18
C LEU A 116 -7.79 -8.20 -2.93
N HIS A 117 -8.83 -8.73 -2.28
CA HIS A 117 -9.74 -9.70 -2.89
C HIS A 117 -10.31 -9.17 -4.20
N GLU A 118 -10.83 -7.94 -4.20
CA GLU A 118 -11.47 -7.38 -5.38
C GLU A 118 -10.48 -7.01 -6.47
N LEU A 119 -9.28 -6.54 -6.13
CA LEU A 119 -8.21 -6.33 -7.10
C LEU A 119 -7.88 -7.64 -7.82
N ARG A 120 -7.74 -8.74 -7.07
CA ARG A 120 -7.49 -10.08 -7.60
C ARG A 120 -8.60 -10.51 -8.56
N GLU A 121 -9.85 -10.43 -8.12
CA GLU A 121 -11.04 -10.79 -8.91
C GLU A 121 -11.19 -9.96 -10.19
N ASN A 122 -10.60 -8.76 -10.23
CA ASN A 122 -10.68 -7.85 -11.37
C ASN A 122 -9.43 -7.85 -12.24
N GLY A 123 -8.50 -8.79 -12.03
CA GLY A 123 -7.40 -9.06 -12.95
C GLY A 123 -6.04 -8.54 -12.50
N ALA A 124 -5.90 -8.05 -11.26
CA ALA A 124 -4.57 -7.79 -10.70
C ALA A 124 -3.86 -9.12 -10.48
N ARG A 125 -2.75 -9.34 -11.19
CA ARG A 125 -1.99 -10.60 -11.15
C ARG A 125 -1.05 -10.67 -9.95
N TRP A 126 -0.49 -9.53 -9.56
CA TRP A 126 0.51 -9.44 -8.51
C TRP A 126 0.15 -8.29 -7.57
N ILE A 127 0.02 -8.57 -6.28
CA ILE A 127 -0.42 -7.63 -5.25
C ILE A 127 0.70 -7.49 -4.21
N ILE A 128 1.35 -6.33 -4.21
CA ILE A 128 2.48 -6.01 -3.32
C ILE A 128 2.02 -5.04 -2.24
N GLY A 129 2.24 -5.37 -0.97
CA GLY A 129 2.05 -4.46 0.14
C GLY A 129 3.37 -3.79 0.54
N TYR A 130 3.35 -2.47 0.71
CA TYR A 130 4.49 -1.68 1.17
C TYR A 130 4.16 -1.11 2.56
N TRP A 131 4.64 -1.77 3.61
CA TRP A 131 4.47 -1.31 4.98
C TRP A 131 5.63 -0.39 5.38
N LEU A 132 5.34 0.90 5.49
CA LEU A 132 6.26 1.91 5.98
C LEU A 132 6.16 1.97 7.51
N ASP A 133 6.94 1.11 8.17
CA ASP A 133 7.07 1.01 9.63
C ASP A 133 8.05 2.06 10.18
N VAL A 134 7.71 3.33 9.90
CA VAL A 134 8.48 4.48 10.37
C VAL A 134 8.11 4.79 11.82
N PRO A 135 9.09 5.02 12.72
CA PRO A 135 8.83 5.35 14.12
C PRO A 135 7.80 6.48 14.30
N LEU A 136 6.88 6.29 15.25
CA LEU A 136 5.81 7.24 15.54
C LEU A 136 6.31 8.68 15.77
N PRO A 137 7.40 8.94 16.53
CA PRO A 137 7.89 10.31 16.73
C PRO A 137 8.27 11.01 15.42
N ILE A 138 8.87 10.29 14.47
CA ILE A 138 9.22 10.82 13.14
C ILE A 138 7.93 11.13 12.35
N CYS A 139 6.95 10.23 12.40
CA CYS A 139 5.66 10.46 11.74
C CYS A 139 4.93 11.68 12.32
N GLN A 140 4.94 11.84 13.65
CA GLN A 140 4.35 13.00 14.34
C GLN A 140 5.05 14.29 13.93
N GLN A 141 6.37 14.32 13.94
CA GLN A 141 7.15 15.48 13.52
C GLN A 141 6.78 15.89 12.10
N ARG A 142 6.85 14.96 11.14
CA ARG A 142 6.51 15.23 9.74
C ARG A 142 5.04 15.61 9.53
N ASN A 143 4.13 15.08 10.36
CA ASN A 143 2.70 15.35 10.27
C ASN A 143 2.34 16.78 10.71
N ARG A 144 3.15 17.41 11.59
CA ARG A 144 2.95 18.81 12.00
C ARG A 144 3.21 19.80 10.88
N ASP A 145 4.07 19.45 9.93
CA ASP A 145 4.44 20.30 8.79
C ASP A 145 3.51 20.12 7.57
N ARG A 146 2.45 19.32 7.70
CA ARG A 146 1.51 19.05 6.60
C ARG A 146 0.34 20.04 6.62
N HIS A 147 -0.21 20.32 5.43
CA HIS A 147 -1.46 21.06 5.27
C HIS A 147 -2.60 20.42 6.08
N ARG A 148 -2.78 19.10 5.94
CA ARG A 148 -3.66 18.31 6.80
C ARG A 148 -2.89 17.69 7.97
N ILE A 149 -3.14 18.20 9.17
CA ILE A 149 -2.59 17.67 10.41
C ILE A 149 -3.54 16.62 10.99
N VAL A 150 -3.03 15.39 11.19
CA VAL A 150 -3.76 14.35 11.90
C VAL A 150 -3.43 14.43 13.40
N PRO A 151 -4.40 14.49 14.32
CA PRO A 151 -4.11 14.61 15.76
C PRO A 151 -3.26 13.45 16.30
N ASP A 152 -2.37 13.72 17.26
CA ASP A 152 -1.47 12.71 17.85
C ASP A 152 -2.22 11.51 18.43
N ALA A 153 -3.36 11.74 19.09
CA ALA A 153 -4.24 10.68 19.59
C ALA A 153 -4.83 9.78 18.47
N VAL A 154 -4.98 10.31 17.25
CA VAL A 154 -5.38 9.50 16.09
C VAL A 154 -4.18 8.69 15.58
N LEU A 155 -2.98 9.27 15.49
CA LEU A 155 -1.76 8.56 15.10
C LEU A 155 -1.43 7.41 16.04
N LEU A 156 -1.58 7.62 17.35
CA LEU A 156 -1.42 6.59 18.38
C LEU A 156 -2.38 5.41 18.16
N ARG A 157 -3.67 5.68 17.95
CA ARG A 157 -4.65 4.64 17.63
C ARG A 157 -4.33 3.90 16.32
N MET A 158 -3.84 4.62 15.31
CA MET A 158 -3.46 4.00 14.03
C MET A 158 -2.27 3.05 14.19
N VAL A 159 -1.25 3.41 14.98
CA VAL A 159 -0.09 2.52 15.20
C VAL A 159 -0.46 1.31 16.06
N GLU A 160 -1.32 1.48 17.06
CA GLU A 160 -1.85 0.38 17.86
C GLU A 160 -2.64 -0.62 17.01
N GLU A 161 -3.48 -0.13 16.09
CA GLU A 161 -4.24 -0.98 15.19
C GLU A 161 -3.34 -1.75 14.20
N LEU A 162 -2.29 -1.11 13.67
CA LEU A 162 -1.28 -1.79 12.84
C LEU A 162 -0.49 -2.84 13.63
N ARG A 163 -0.14 -2.56 14.89
CA ARG A 163 0.53 -3.53 15.77
C ARG A 163 -0.38 -4.71 16.11
N ARG A 164 -1.68 -4.47 16.31
CA ARG A 164 -2.68 -5.50 16.59
C ARG A 164 -2.95 -6.37 15.36
N SER A 165 -3.01 -5.75 14.18
CA SER A 165 -3.36 -6.40 12.91
C SER A 165 -2.35 -6.05 11.80
N PRO A 166 -1.11 -6.56 11.90
CA PRO A 166 -0.07 -6.25 10.93
C PRO A 166 -0.43 -6.83 9.54
N PRO A 167 -0.04 -6.15 8.44
CA PRO A 167 -0.14 -6.70 7.10
C PRO A 167 0.51 -8.07 7.01
N SER A 168 -0.16 -9.03 6.39
CA SER A 168 0.36 -10.40 6.24
C SER A 168 -0.28 -11.12 5.05
N PHE A 169 0.37 -12.20 4.60
CA PHE A 169 0.00 -12.92 3.38
C PHE A 169 -1.42 -13.48 3.39
N HIS A 170 -1.98 -13.83 4.56
CA HIS A 170 -3.37 -14.30 4.67
C HIS A 170 -4.41 -13.27 4.21
N GLU A 171 -4.03 -11.99 4.07
CA GLU A 171 -4.90 -10.96 3.52
C GLU A 171 -5.03 -11.05 1.98
N GLY A 172 -4.14 -11.80 1.32
CA GLY A 172 -4.05 -11.91 -0.14
C GLY A 172 -2.96 -11.03 -0.77
N PHE A 173 -1.87 -10.76 -0.06
CA PHE A 173 -0.64 -10.20 -0.65
C PHE A 173 0.21 -11.32 -1.24
N ASP A 174 0.90 -11.04 -2.35
CA ASP A 174 1.90 -11.95 -2.93
C ASP A 174 3.31 -11.62 -2.42
N GLU A 175 3.54 -10.33 -2.14
CA GLU A 175 4.79 -9.81 -1.59
C GLU A 175 4.49 -8.72 -0.55
N LEU A 176 5.31 -8.66 0.50
CA LEU A 176 5.28 -7.63 1.52
C LEU A 176 6.67 -7.03 1.68
N VAL A 177 6.78 -5.73 1.39
CA VAL A 177 7.98 -4.93 1.60
C VAL A 177 7.77 -4.10 2.86
N ILE A 178 8.57 -4.35 3.89
CA ILE A 178 8.56 -3.61 5.14
C ILE A 178 9.76 -2.66 5.14
N THR A 179 9.50 -1.37 5.35
CA THR A 179 10.53 -0.33 5.39
C THR A 179 10.56 0.29 6.78
N GLY A 180 11.64 0.04 7.52
CA GLY A 180 11.95 0.58 8.84
C GLY A 180 13.39 1.09 8.90
N GLU A 181 14.16 0.75 9.94
CA GLU A 181 15.63 0.97 9.97
C GLU A 181 16.37 0.17 8.88
N ALA A 182 15.83 -0.99 8.52
CA ALA A 182 16.26 -1.80 7.38
C ALA A 182 15.05 -2.08 6.47
N VAL A 183 15.32 -2.29 5.18
CA VAL A 183 14.31 -2.77 4.22
C VAL A 183 14.26 -4.29 4.30
N GLN A 184 13.07 -4.84 4.55
CA GLN A 184 12.82 -6.28 4.56
C GLN A 184 11.82 -6.62 3.46
N ILE A 185 12.13 -7.63 2.65
CA ILE A 185 11.24 -8.13 1.60
C ILE A 185 10.82 -9.54 1.97
N CYS A 186 9.51 -9.76 2.07
CA CYS A 186 8.91 -11.05 2.35
C CYS A 186 8.06 -11.46 1.14
N VAL A 187 8.18 -12.72 0.73
CA VAL A 187 7.35 -13.32 -0.33
C VAL A 187 6.52 -14.45 0.24
N ASP A 188 5.30 -14.64 -0.28
CA ASP A 188 4.49 -15.77 0.15
C ASP A 188 5.15 -17.08 -0.32
N ALA A 189 5.47 -17.96 0.63
CA ALA A 189 6.15 -19.23 0.34
C ALA A 189 5.27 -20.22 -0.44
N GLU A 190 3.95 -19.96 -0.48
CA GLU A 190 2.96 -20.87 -1.08
C GLU A 190 2.69 -20.62 -2.57
N GLY A 191 3.34 -19.63 -3.20
CA GLY A 191 3.44 -19.45 -4.65
C GLY A 191 2.25 -19.98 -5.46
N ARG A 192 1.08 -19.35 -5.33
CA ARG A 192 -0.08 -19.63 -6.18
C ARG A 192 -0.20 -18.59 -7.29
#